data_AF-A0A7M2AAI6-F1
#
_entry.id   AF-A0A7M2AAI6-F1
#
_cell.length_a   1.000
_cell.length_b   1.000
_cell.length_c   1.000
_cell.angle_alpha   90.00
_cell.angle_beta   90.00
_cell.angle_gamma   90.00
#
_symmetry.space_group_name_H-M   'P 1'
#
loop_
_entity.id
_entity.type
_entity.pdbx_description
1 polymer ?
#
loop_
_entity_poly.entity_id
_entity_poly.type
_entity_poly.pdbx_seq_one_letter_code
_entity_poly.pdbx_strand_id
1 'polypeptide(L)'
;MRDKVMQRWSTYEPFFVALGDKKVADIVITHHAKVRYADRIEPTRNDDDHIAAWLWECLKQDRITPYYRNEQDVYLIDEDLVVVAEFSELEGEYDIAGNPLHKMIVVTFLGKMSETIELRDLKSYYSWLRHSRRMTLVKNSRKHK
;
A
#
# COMPACT_ATOMS: atom_id res chain seq x y z
N MET A 1 14.09 -9.26 1.01
CA MET A 1 15.31 -9.82 1.66
C MET A 1 15.77 -8.91 2.83
N ARG A 2 15.77 -9.38 4.10
CA ARG A 2 16.37 -8.64 5.24
C ARG A 2 17.86 -8.97 5.31
N ASP A 3 18.73 -7.98 5.08
CA ASP A 3 20.16 -8.19 5.15
C ASP A 3 20.60 -8.52 6.58
N LYS A 4 21.12 -9.74 6.72
CA LYS A 4 21.58 -10.36 7.97
C LYS A 4 23.00 -9.91 8.37
N VAL A 5 23.41 -8.69 8.00
CA VAL A 5 24.81 -8.22 8.12
C VAL A 5 25.01 -7.07 9.13
N MET A 6 23.94 -6.50 9.71
CA MET A 6 24.07 -5.37 10.65
C MET A 6 24.28 -5.77 12.12
N GLN A 7 25.14 -6.75 12.38
CA GLN A 7 25.69 -6.97 13.73
C GLN A 7 27.15 -6.50 13.80
N ARG A 8 27.37 -5.19 13.92
CA ARG A 8 28.57 -4.59 14.53
C ARG A 8 28.34 -3.10 14.78
N TRP A 9 28.55 -2.69 16.03
CA TRP A 9 28.23 -1.37 16.58
C TRP A 9 28.93 -0.20 15.88
N SER A 10 28.17 0.87 15.56
CA SER A 10 28.48 2.31 15.71
C SER A 10 27.67 3.17 14.70
N THR A 11 26.70 3.94 15.19
CA THR A 11 26.19 5.21 14.58
C THR A 11 25.62 5.16 13.15
N TYR A 12 24.75 4.21 12.81
CA TYR A 12 23.96 4.34 11.58
C TYR A 12 22.65 5.05 11.91
N GLU A 13 22.44 6.24 11.33
CA GLU A 13 21.12 6.86 11.32
C GLU A 13 20.16 5.87 10.63
N PRO A 14 19.05 5.47 11.28
CA PRO A 14 18.10 4.56 10.67
C PRO A 14 17.61 5.13 9.34
N PHE A 15 17.71 4.36 8.26
CA PHE A 15 17.22 4.81 6.96
C PHE A 15 15.69 4.83 6.97
N PHE A 16 15.11 6.01 6.75
CA PHE A 16 13.69 6.18 6.55
C PHE A 16 13.41 7.18 5.42
N VAL A 17 12.23 7.08 4.82
CA VAL A 17 11.70 8.07 3.87
C VAL A 17 10.42 8.65 4.45
N ALA A 18 10.30 9.97 4.42
CA ALA A 18 9.10 10.64 4.92
C ALA A 18 7.94 10.50 3.92
N LEU A 19 6.75 10.21 4.42
CA LEU A 19 5.49 10.26 3.67
C LEU A 19 4.44 10.95 4.55
N GLY A 20 4.25 12.25 4.32
CA GLY A 20 3.42 13.08 5.20
C GLY A 20 4.01 13.15 6.62
N ASP A 21 3.24 12.70 7.61
CA ASP A 21 3.64 12.62 9.02
C ASP A 21 4.35 11.30 9.39
N LYS A 22 4.47 10.36 8.44
CA LYS A 22 5.04 9.03 8.68
C LYS A 22 6.50 8.95 8.24
N LYS A 23 7.31 8.22 9.02
CA LYS A 23 8.72 7.91 8.69
C LYS A 23 8.82 6.45 8.29
N VAL A 24 8.73 6.16 7.00
CA VAL A 24 8.69 4.80 6.46
C VAL A 24 10.09 4.20 6.47
N ALA A 25 10.30 3.15 7.25
CA ALA A 25 11.56 2.42 7.34
C ALA A 25 11.44 0.94 6.91
N ASP A 26 10.21 0.44 6.73
CA ASP A 26 9.94 -0.92 6.24
C ASP A 26 8.69 -0.91 5.35
N ILE A 27 8.66 -1.77 4.33
CA ILE A 27 7.51 -1.93 3.43
C ILE A 27 7.13 -3.40 3.42
N VAL A 28 5.87 -3.68 3.78
CA VAL A 28 5.29 -5.02 3.75
C VAL A 28 4.18 -5.06 2.73
N ILE A 29 4.25 -6.01 1.81
CA ILE A 29 3.21 -6.23 0.80
C ILE A 29 2.36 -7.40 1.25
N THR A 30 1.06 -7.17 1.41
CA THR A 30 0.13 -8.25 1.72
C THR A 30 -0.07 -9.15 0.50
N HIS A 31 -0.45 -10.41 0.73
CA HIS A 31 -0.82 -11.31 -0.36
C HIS A 31 -1.95 -10.74 -1.23
N HIS A 32 -2.91 -10.02 -0.63
CA HIS A 32 -3.98 -9.39 -1.39
C HIS A 32 -3.45 -8.29 -2.32
N ALA A 33 -2.57 -7.42 -1.83
CA ALA A 33 -1.93 -6.41 -2.66
C ALA A 33 -1.14 -7.02 -3.82
N LYS A 34 -0.36 -8.07 -3.56
CA LYS A 34 0.40 -8.78 -4.61
C LYS A 34 -0.49 -9.28 -5.75
N VAL A 35 -1.57 -10.00 -5.41
CA VAL A 35 -2.54 -10.51 -6.40
C VAL A 35 -3.13 -9.35 -7.20
N ARG A 36 -3.52 -8.26 -6.53
CA ARG A 36 -4.08 -7.08 -7.21
C ARG A 36 -3.08 -6.36 -8.11
N TYR A 37 -1.81 -6.32 -7.71
CA TYR A 37 -0.75 -5.73 -8.52
C TYR A 37 -0.57 -6.52 -9.82
N ALA A 38 -0.50 -7.85 -9.73
CA ALA A 38 -0.43 -8.73 -10.89
C ALA A 38 -1.64 -8.57 -11.83
N ASP A 39 -2.85 -8.49 -11.26
CA ASP A 39 -4.09 -8.41 -12.04
C ASP A 39 -4.30 -7.06 -12.74
N ARG A 40 -3.83 -5.95 -12.14
CA ARG A 40 -4.26 -4.58 -12.51
C ARG A 40 -3.13 -3.67 -12.96
N ILE A 41 -1.88 -4.04 -12.73
CA ILE A 41 -0.73 -3.14 -12.94
C ILE A 41 0.29 -3.82 -13.83
N GLU A 42 0.88 -4.92 -13.35
CA GLU A 42 1.95 -5.61 -14.07
C GLU A 42 1.88 -7.12 -13.85
N PRO A 43 1.37 -7.89 -14.83
CA PRO A 43 1.20 -9.33 -14.69
C PRO A 43 2.52 -10.11 -14.76
N THR A 44 3.56 -9.53 -15.36
CA THR A 44 4.82 -10.21 -15.68
C THR A 44 5.87 -10.15 -14.57
N ARG A 45 5.83 -9.13 -13.69
CA ARG A 45 6.79 -8.93 -12.61
C ARG A 45 6.02 -8.53 -11.35
N ASN A 46 5.70 -9.51 -10.52
CA ASN A 46 4.82 -9.32 -9.37
C ASN A 46 5.32 -9.99 -8.10
N ASP A 47 6.61 -10.35 -8.04
CA ASP A 47 7.22 -10.83 -6.81
C ASP A 47 7.35 -9.71 -5.76
N ASP A 48 7.42 -10.10 -4.49
CA ASP A 48 7.32 -9.17 -3.38
C ASP A 48 8.53 -8.23 -3.33
N ASP A 49 9.74 -8.74 -3.65
CA ASP A 49 10.96 -7.94 -3.67
C ASP A 49 10.90 -6.89 -4.79
N HIS A 50 10.37 -7.24 -5.98
CA HIS A 50 10.18 -6.31 -7.07
C HIS A 50 9.19 -5.19 -6.73
N ILE A 51 8.00 -5.53 -6.23
CA ILE A 51 6.99 -4.53 -5.86
C ILE A 51 7.52 -3.64 -4.73
N ALA A 52 8.26 -4.20 -3.76
CA ALA A 52 8.82 -3.42 -2.66
C ALA A 52 9.91 -2.46 -3.16
N ALA A 53 10.79 -2.92 -4.04
CA ALA A 53 11.83 -2.07 -4.64
C ALA A 53 11.21 -0.91 -5.43
N TRP A 54 10.18 -1.18 -6.23
CA TRP A 54 9.46 -0.16 -6.97
C TRP A 54 8.76 0.84 -6.04
N LEU A 55 8.10 0.40 -4.98
CA LEU A 55 7.49 1.29 -3.99
C LEU A 55 8.52 2.16 -3.27
N TRP A 56 9.70 1.60 -2.95
CA TRP A 56 10.80 2.38 -2.40
C TRP A 56 11.28 3.47 -3.35
N GLU A 57 11.36 3.18 -4.66
CA GLU A 57 11.67 4.20 -5.67
C GLU A 57 10.59 5.28 -5.71
N CYS A 58 9.31 4.90 -5.70
CA CYS A 58 8.20 5.86 -5.65
C CYS A 58 8.26 6.76 -4.42
N LEU A 59 8.52 6.21 -3.23
CA LEU A 59 8.70 6.99 -1.99
C LEU A 59 9.89 7.94 -2.09
N LYS A 60 11.05 7.45 -2.52
CA LYS A 60 12.29 8.25 -2.63
C LYS A 60 12.17 9.39 -3.64
N GLN A 61 11.30 9.25 -4.64
CA GLN A 61 11.06 10.24 -5.69
C GLN A 61 9.84 11.13 -5.40
N ASP A 62 9.24 11.03 -4.21
CA ASP A 62 8.04 11.79 -3.83
C ASP A 62 6.85 11.59 -4.79
N ARG A 63 6.73 10.38 -5.35
CA ARG A 63 5.68 10.01 -6.31
C ARG A 63 4.39 9.54 -5.64
N ILE A 64 4.38 9.46 -4.31
CA ILE A 64 3.25 8.97 -3.52
C ILE A 64 2.59 10.13 -2.78
N THR A 65 1.33 10.42 -3.10
CA THR A 65 0.58 11.53 -2.49
C THR A 65 -0.66 11.03 -1.75
N PRO A 66 -1.02 11.61 -0.60
CA PRO A 66 -2.28 11.30 0.06
C PRO A 66 -3.46 11.69 -0.83
N TYR A 67 -4.45 10.80 -0.95
CA TYR A 67 -5.61 11.03 -1.82
C TYR A 67 -6.92 11.09 -1.03
N TYR A 68 -7.13 10.14 -0.12
CA TYR A 68 -8.33 10.10 0.69
C TYR A 68 -8.00 9.52 2.06
N ARG A 69 -8.39 10.24 3.12
CA ARG A 69 -8.18 9.83 4.52
C ARG A 69 -9.55 9.71 5.18
N ASN A 70 -10.08 8.49 5.26
CA ASN A 70 -11.32 8.17 5.99
C ASN A 70 -11.13 6.84 6.74
N GLU A 71 -12.04 5.87 6.63
CA GLU A 71 -11.91 4.53 7.23
C GLU A 71 -10.60 3.82 6.82
N GLN A 72 -9.99 4.19 5.68
CA GLN A 72 -8.71 3.69 5.19
C GLN A 72 -7.88 4.85 4.63
N ASP A 73 -6.55 4.75 4.76
CA ASP A 73 -5.60 5.68 4.15
C ASP A 73 -5.32 5.26 2.70
N VAL A 74 -5.73 6.13 1.77
CA VAL A 74 -5.59 5.93 0.34
C VAL A 74 -4.62 6.95 -0.24
N TYR A 75 -3.74 6.46 -1.11
CA TYR A 75 -2.68 7.21 -1.75
C TYR A 75 -2.75 7.07 -3.27
N LEU A 76 -2.18 8.04 -3.96
CA LEU A 76 -1.91 8.00 -5.39
C LEU A 76 -0.42 7.82 -5.63
N ILE A 77 -0.08 6.94 -6.56
CA ILE A 77 1.25 6.84 -7.15
C ILE A 77 1.16 7.42 -8.56
N ASP A 78 2.04 8.36 -8.89
CA ASP A 78 2.07 9.06 -10.20
C ASP A 78 0.76 9.76 -10.56
N GLU A 79 0.01 10.22 -9.55
CA GLU A 79 -1.31 10.86 -9.74
C GLU A 79 -2.35 9.98 -10.45
N ASP A 80 -2.08 8.68 -10.63
CA ASP A 80 -2.94 7.79 -11.42
C ASP A 80 -3.27 6.49 -10.66
N LEU A 81 -2.27 5.81 -10.14
CA LEU A 81 -2.47 4.52 -9.49
C LEU A 81 -2.94 4.69 -8.05
N VAL A 82 -4.11 4.12 -7.74
CA VAL A 82 -4.69 4.18 -6.40
C VAL A 82 -4.26 2.99 -5.56
N VAL A 83 -3.62 3.27 -4.42
CA VAL A 83 -3.14 2.27 -3.46
C VAL A 83 -3.70 2.54 -2.06
N VAL A 84 -4.05 1.48 -1.34
CA VAL A 84 -4.45 1.53 0.07
C VAL A 84 -3.30 0.99 0.91
N ALA A 85 -2.86 1.77 1.88
CA ALA A 85 -1.78 1.40 2.78
C ALA A 85 -2.13 1.74 4.23
N GLU A 86 -1.69 0.91 5.15
CA GLU A 86 -1.77 1.15 6.59
C GLU A 86 -0.35 1.37 7.15
N PHE A 87 -0.26 2.04 8.30
CA PHE A 87 1.01 2.29 8.96
C PHE A 87 0.96 1.75 10.38
N SER A 88 2.00 1.03 10.77
CA SER A 88 2.23 0.60 12.16
C SER A 88 3.60 1.06 12.61
N GLU A 89 3.75 1.40 13.88
CA GLU A 89 5.06 1.67 14.45
C GLU A 89 5.94 0.42 14.40
N LEU A 90 7.25 0.62 14.23
CA LEU A 90 8.25 -0.41 14.41
C LEU A 90 8.70 -0.35 15.87
N GLU A 91 8.26 -1.31 16.68
CA GLU A 91 8.60 -1.36 18.10
C GLU A 91 10.13 -1.34 18.32
N GLY A 92 10.60 -0.39 19.12
CA GLY A 92 12.01 -0.25 19.45
C GLY A 92 12.86 0.48 18.40
N GLU A 93 12.27 0.87 17.26
CA GLU A 93 12.97 1.55 16.17
C GLU A 93 12.56 3.04 16.14
N TYR A 94 13.53 3.90 16.44
CA TYR A 94 13.34 5.34 16.52
C TYR A 94 14.43 6.05 15.73
N ASP A 95 14.11 7.24 15.22
CA ASP A 95 15.14 8.11 14.67
C ASP A 95 16.01 8.75 15.77
N ILE A 96 17.01 9.53 15.37
CA ILE A 96 17.92 10.24 16.27
C ILE A 96 17.23 11.26 17.19
N ALA A 97 16.02 11.70 16.83
CA ALA A 97 15.21 12.65 17.59
C ALA A 97 14.15 11.93 18.47
N GLY A 98 14.15 10.60 18.50
CA GLY A 98 13.23 9.79 19.29
C GLY A 98 11.84 9.60 18.65
N ASN A 99 11.65 9.94 17.38
CA ASN A 99 10.39 9.72 16.68
C ASN A 99 10.28 8.26 16.22
N PRO A 100 9.09 7.64 16.33
CA PRO A 100 8.89 6.26 15.91
C PRO A 100 9.07 6.12 14.40
N LEU A 101 9.76 5.05 14.00
CA LEU A 101 9.78 4.61 12.62
C LEU A 101 8.54 3.76 12.33
N HIS A 102 8.11 3.78 11.08
CA HIS A 102 6.88 3.16 10.66
C HIS A 102 7.14 2.10 9.60
N LYS A 103 6.36 1.03 9.69
CA LYS A 103 6.18 0.06 8.64
C LYS A 103 4.97 0.46 7.80
N MET A 104 5.16 0.59 6.50
CA MET A 104 4.10 0.75 5.54
C MET A 104 3.59 -0.63 5.13
N ILE A 105 2.31 -0.91 5.35
CA ILE A 105 1.66 -2.16 5.01
C ILE A 105 0.75 -1.91 3.81
N VAL A 106 1.14 -2.40 2.64
CA VAL A 106 0.36 -2.26 1.41
C VAL A 106 -0.78 -3.28 1.44
N VAL A 107 -2.00 -2.78 1.63
CA VAL A 107 -3.20 -3.61 1.79
C VAL A 107 -3.74 -4.03 0.43
N THR A 108 -3.85 -3.10 -0.52
CA THR A 108 -4.39 -3.40 -1.85
C THR A 108 -4.05 -2.34 -2.88
N PHE A 109 -4.02 -2.74 -4.16
CA PHE A 109 -4.02 -1.82 -5.30
C PHE A 109 -5.42 -1.79 -5.92
N LEU A 110 -6.04 -0.61 -5.97
CA LEU A 110 -7.39 -0.47 -6.53
C LEU A 110 -7.38 -0.44 -8.06
N GLY A 111 -6.34 0.12 -8.67
CA GLY A 111 -6.18 0.27 -10.11
C GLY A 111 -5.81 1.70 -10.48
N LYS A 112 -5.78 1.99 -11.78
CA LYS A 112 -5.46 3.33 -12.31
C LYS A 112 -6.72 4.15 -12.55
N MET A 113 -6.70 5.43 -12.19
CA MET A 113 -7.80 6.38 -12.45
C MET A 113 -7.96 6.69 -13.95
N SER A 114 -6.90 6.52 -14.74
CA SER A 114 -6.90 6.62 -16.19
C SER A 114 -7.68 5.49 -16.86
N GLU A 115 -7.73 4.32 -16.24
CA GLU A 115 -8.44 3.13 -16.74
C GLU A 115 -9.83 2.96 -16.10
N THR A 116 -10.00 3.32 -14.83
CA THR A 116 -11.24 3.16 -14.06
C THR A 116 -11.71 4.49 -13.49
N ILE A 117 -12.65 5.15 -14.18
CA ILE A 117 -13.14 6.50 -13.84
C ILE A 117 -13.76 6.54 -12.44
N GLU A 118 -14.37 5.44 -11.99
CA GLU A 118 -14.99 5.32 -10.68
C GLU A 118 -14.00 5.55 -9.53
N LEU A 119 -12.71 5.27 -9.74
CA LEU A 119 -11.68 5.49 -8.72
C LEU A 119 -11.45 6.97 -8.41
N ARG A 120 -11.94 7.90 -9.26
CA ARG A 120 -11.91 9.35 -9.00
C ARG A 120 -12.88 9.79 -7.91
N ASP A 121 -13.89 8.97 -7.59
CA ASP A 121 -14.81 9.18 -6.49
C ASP A 121 -14.88 7.91 -5.62
N LEU A 122 -13.94 7.81 -4.67
CA LEU A 122 -13.82 6.64 -3.80
C LEU A 122 -15.06 6.38 -2.96
N LYS A 123 -15.81 7.43 -2.57
CA LYS A 123 -17.04 7.26 -1.79
C LYS A 123 -18.09 6.51 -2.63
N SER A 124 -18.26 6.92 -3.89
CA SER A 124 -19.17 6.25 -4.82
C SER A 124 -18.64 4.86 -5.21
N TYR A 125 -17.34 4.71 -5.47
CA TYR A 125 -16.70 3.43 -5.77
C TYR A 125 -16.94 2.40 -4.67
N TYR A 126 -16.67 2.73 -3.40
CA TYR A 126 -16.90 1.80 -2.29
C TYR A 126 -18.40 1.53 -2.07
N SER A 127 -19.27 2.52 -2.27
CA SER A 127 -20.73 2.32 -2.18
C SER A 127 -21.22 1.34 -3.25
N TRP A 128 -20.75 1.50 -4.50
CA TRP A 128 -21.06 0.59 -5.60
C TRP A 128 -20.50 -0.81 -5.35
N LEU A 129 -19.26 -0.92 -4.88
CA LEU A 129 -18.61 -2.20 -4.59
C LEU A 129 -19.36 -2.99 -3.49
N ARG A 130 -19.80 -2.32 -2.43
CA ARG A 130 -20.61 -2.94 -1.37
C ARG A 130 -21.95 -3.45 -1.93
N HIS A 131 -22.58 -2.69 -2.82
CA HIS A 131 -23.85 -3.06 -3.44
C HIS A 131 -23.69 -4.22 -4.44
N SER A 132 -22.66 -4.18 -5.29
CA SER A 132 -22.39 -5.22 -6.28
C SER A 132 -22.01 -6.56 -5.64
N ARG A 133 -21.15 -6.54 -4.61
CA ARG A 133 -20.81 -7.75 -3.82
C ARG A 133 -22.04 -8.35 -3.15
N ARG A 134 -22.95 -7.53 -2.60
CA ARG A 134 -24.22 -8.00 -2.02
C ARG A 134 -25.07 -8.71 -3.07
N MET A 135 -25.17 -8.16 -4.29
CA MET A 135 -25.91 -8.78 -5.39
C MET A 135 -25.30 -10.12 -5.85
N THR A 136 -23.97 -10.22 -5.89
CA THR A 136 -23.26 -11.48 -6.22
C THR A 136 -23.51 -12.56 -5.17
N LEU A 137 -23.52 -12.19 -3.88
CA LEU A 137 -23.86 -13.13 -2.79
C LEU A 137 -25.32 -13.62 -2.87
N VAL A 138 -26.27 -12.74 -3.19
CA VAL A 138 -27.70 -13.10 -3.38
C VAL A 138 -27.91 -14.03 -4.58
N LYS A 139 -27.11 -13.91 -5.64
CA LYS A 139 -27.16 -14.83 -6.79
C LYS A 139 -26.59 -16.21 -6.47
N ASN A 140 -25.56 -16.28 -5.63
CA ASN A 140 -24.95 -17.55 -5.22
C ASN A 140 -25.76 -18.31 -4.15
N SER A 141 -26.54 -17.62 -3.31
CA SER A 141 -27.39 -18.27 -2.29
C SER A 141 -28.58 -19.04 -2.87
N ARG A 142 -28.95 -18.81 -4.13
CA ARG A 142 -30.02 -19.55 -4.83
C ARG A 142 -29.61 -20.93 -5.35
N LYS A 143 -28.33 -21.32 -5.23
CA LYS A 143 -27.81 -22.62 -5.69
C LYS A 143 -27.78 -23.72 -4.63
N HIS A 144 -28.38 -23.52 -3.46
CA HIS A 144 -28.67 -24.62 -2.54
C HIS A 144 -30.14 -25.03 -2.67
N LYS A 145 -30.39 -26.02 -3.52
CA LYS A 145 -31.58 -26.86 -3.49
C LYS A 145 -31.23 -28.23 -4.04
#